data_AF-A0A6P1ADP7-F1
#
_entry.id   AF-A0A6P1ADP7-F1
#
_cell.length_a   1.000
_cell.length_b   1.000
_cell.length_c   1.000
_cell.angle_alpha   90.00
_cell.angle_beta   90.00
_cell.angle_gamma   90.00
#
_symmetry.space_group_name_H-M   'P 1'
#
loop_
_entity.id
_entity.type
_entity.pdbx_description
1 polymer ?
#
loop_
_entity_poly.entity_id
_entity_poly.type
_entity_poly.pdbx_seq_one_letter_code
_entity_poly.pdbx_strand_id
1 'polypeptide(L)' 'MSENKLGVCPVCGVKILRGDLVIFSYGAKGNRIKLWERVCQYATKPGCINPHPNSDNNS' A
#
# COMPACT_ATOMS: atom_id res chain seq x y z
N MET A 1 -7.43 19.03 10.98
CA MET A 1 -8.12 18.33 9.87
C MET A 1 -7.35 17.06 9.57
N SER A 2 -7.68 15.94 10.20
CA SER A 2 -7.06 14.65 9.89
C SER A 2 -7.72 14.11 8.63
N GLU A 3 -7.30 14.63 7.47
CA GLU A 3 -7.74 14.12 6.18
C GLU A 3 -7.40 12.62 6.13
N ASN A 4 -8.44 11.79 6.17
CA ASN A 4 -8.40 10.41 5.73
C ASN A 4 -8.03 10.37 4.24
N LYS A 5 -6.74 10.54 3.92
CA LYS A 5 -6.21 10.42 2.57
C LYS A 5 -6.32 8.97 2.12
N LEU A 6 -7.40 8.69 1.40
CA LEU A 6 -7.49 7.58 0.45
C LEU A 6 -6.43 7.84 -0.63
N GLY A 7 -5.21 7.35 -0.41
CA GLY A 7 -4.06 7.64 -1.26
C GLY A 7 -3.90 6.63 -2.38
N VAL A 8 -3.78 7.11 -3.61
CA VAL A 8 -3.26 6.29 -4.71
C VAL A 8 -1.73 6.26 -4.59
N CYS A 9 -1.15 5.07 -4.59
CA CYS A 9 0.30 4.91 -4.63
C CYS A 9 0.83 5.49 -5.96
N PRO A 10 1.65 6.55 -5.98
CA PRO A 10 2.15 7.13 -7.24
C PRO A 10 3.15 6.21 -7.95
N VAL A 11 3.76 5.27 -7.23
CA VAL A 11 4.71 4.29 -7.77
C VAL A 11 4.01 3.09 -8.40
N CYS A 12 2.92 2.63 -7.77
CA CYS A 12 2.29 1.35 -8.07
C CYS A 12 0.84 1.46 -8.56
N GLY A 13 0.25 2.65 -8.55
CA GLY A 13 -1.10 2.94 -9.06
C GLY A 13 -2.24 2.33 -8.23
N VAL A 14 -1.95 1.59 -7.16
CA VAL A 14 -2.97 0.96 -6.33
C VAL A 14 -3.68 1.98 -5.46
N LYS A 15 -4.97 1.75 -5.21
CA LYS A 15 -5.77 2.60 -4.32
C LYS A 15 -5.84 1.95 -2.95
N ILE A 16 -5.40 2.68 -1.92
CA ILE A 16 -5.54 2.25 -0.53
C ILE A 16 -6.76 2.96 0.06
N LEU A 17 -7.75 2.15 0.47
CA LEU A 17 -8.96 2.63 1.11
C LEU A 17 -8.80 2.68 2.64
N ARG A 18 -9.71 3.34 3.38
CA ARG A 18 -9.65 3.43 4.86
C ARG A 18 -9.45 2.04 5.47
N GLY A 19 -8.49 1.92 6.39
CA GLY A 19 -8.04 0.66 6.98
C GLY A 19 -6.94 0.02 6.14
N ASP A 20 -7.05 -1.29 5.92
CA ASP A 20 -6.07 -2.08 5.17
C ASP A 20 -6.54 -2.50 3.79
N LEU A 21 -7.71 -2.06 3.32
CA LEU A 21 -8.25 -2.51 2.04
C LEU A 21 -7.51 -1.88 0.86
N VAL A 22 -6.99 -2.72 -0.03
CA VAL A 22 -6.29 -2.34 -1.25
C VAL A 22 -7.10 -2.76 -2.47
N ILE A 23 -7.39 -1.81 -3.34
CA ILE A 23 -7.97 -2.05 -4.66
C ILE A 23 -6.82 -2.08 -5.68
N PHE A 24 -6.60 -3.26 -6.24
CA PHE A 24 -5.70 -3.44 -7.38
C PHE A 24 -6.42 -3.03 -8.68
N SER A 25 -5.65 -2.65 -9.70
CA SER A 25 -6.19 -2.36 -11.03
C SER A 25 -6.82 -3.59 -11.70
N TYR A 26 -6.35 -4.79 -11.34
CA TYR A 26 -6.85 -6.07 -11.84
C TYR A 26 -6.94 -7.10 -10.72
N GLY A 27 -7.98 -7.93 -10.76
CA GLY A 27 -8.18 -9.04 -9.83
C GLY A 27 -8.88 -8.66 -8.52
N ALA A 28 -8.79 -9.55 -7.53
CA ALA A 28 -9.46 -9.40 -6.26
C ALA A 28 -8.83 -8.28 -5.41
N LYS A 29 -9.69 -7.56 -4.69
CA LYS A 29 -9.27 -6.66 -3.60
C LYS A 29 -8.43 -7.44 -2.57
N GLY A 30 -7.41 -6.78 -2.04
CA GLY A 30 -6.53 -7.38 -1.04
C GLY A 30 -6.27 -6.42 0.09
N ASN A 31 -5.16 -6.64 0.79
CA ASN A 31 -4.73 -5.80 1.90
C ASN A 31 -3.32 -5.25 1.67
N ARG A 32 -2.85 -4.40 2.59
CA ARG A 32 -1.48 -3.84 2.54
C ARG A 32 -0.38 -4.90 2.52
N ILE A 33 -0.61 -6.05 3.17
CA ILE A 33 0.31 -7.20 3.15
C ILE A 33 0.39 -7.76 1.73
N LYS A 34 -0.74 -8.12 1.12
CA LYS A 34 -0.81 -8.61 -0.26
C LYS A 34 -0.26 -7.60 -1.27
N LEU A 35 -0.44 -6.30 -1.00
CA LEU A 35 0.13 -5.25 -1.84
C LEU A 35 1.66 -5.27 -1.80
N TRP A 36 2.24 -5.42 -0.61
CA TRP A 36 3.67 -5.55 -0.48
C TRP A 36 4.18 -6.81 -1.19
N GLU A 37 3.60 -7.97 -0.89
CA GLU A 37 3.97 -9.26 -1.49
C GLU A 37 3.83 -9.30 -3.02
N ARG A 38 2.93 -8.53 -3.61
CA ARG A 38 2.74 -8.59 -5.07
C ARG A 38 3.45 -7.49 -5.82
N VAL A 39 3.61 -6.32 -5.20
CA VAL A 39 4.01 -5.10 -5.91
C VAL A 39 5.15 -4.39 -5.20
N CYS A 40 4.96 -3.91 -3.97
CA CYS A 40 5.98 -3.06 -3.35
C CYS A 40 7.25 -3.80 -2.88
N GLN A 41 7.24 -5.15 -2.77
CA GLN A 41 8.48 -5.90 -2.58
C GLN A 41 9.41 -5.83 -3.80
N TYR A 42 8.84 -5.69 -5.00
CA TYR A 42 9.60 -5.57 -6.27
C TYR A 42 9.76 -4.10 -6.69
N ALA A 43 8.83 -3.24 -6.30
CA ALA A 43 8.91 -1.81 -6.52
C ALA A 43 9.70 -1.13 -5.38
N THR A 44 11.00 -1.41 -5.31
CA THR A 44 11.99 -0.73 -4.43
C THR A 44 12.26 0.72 -4.87
N LYS A 45 11.24 1.44 -5.31
CA LYS A 45 11.34 2.83 -5.76
C LYS A 45 11.01 3.78 -4.61
N PRO A 46 11.81 4.83 -4.40
CA PRO A 46 11.48 5.87 -3.43
C PRO A 46 10.12 6.48 -3.80
N GLY A 47 9.18 6.48 -2.85
CA GLY A 47 7.81 6.98 -3.04
C GLY A 47 6.69 5.93 -3.04
N CYS A 48 6.96 4.62 -2.88
CA CYS A 48 5.87 3.68 -2.55
C CYS A 48 5.33 4.00 -1.15
N ILE A 49 4.02 4.24 -1.05
CA ILE A 49 3.32 4.57 0.20
C ILE A 49 3.13 3.37 1.15
N ASN A 50 3.52 2.18 0.72
CA ASN A 50 3.48 0.94 1.48
C ASN A 50 4.91 0.41 1.70
N PRO A 51 5.75 1.11 2.50
CA PRO A 51 7.03 0.58 2.94
C PRO A 51 6.78 -0.71 3.74
N HIS A 52 7.74 -1.63 3.72
CA HIS A 52 7.69 -2.99 4.26
C HIS A 52 6.71 -3.18 5.46
N PRO A 53 5.90 -4.26 5.50
CA PRO A 53 5.01 -4.60 6.61
C PRO A 53 5.66 -4.76 8.01
N ASN A 54 6.98 -4.52 8.15
CA ASN A 54 7.76 -4.65 9.37
C ASN A 54 8.32 -3.30 9.87
N SER A 55 7.96 -2.18 9.24
CA SER A 55 8.44 -0.87 9.66
C SER A 55 7.64 -0.25 10.83
N ASP A 56 6.73 -1.02 11.46
CA ASP A 56 6.26 -0.73 12.81
C ASP A 56 7.33 -1.20 13.81
N ASN A 57 8.42 -0.44 13.90
CA ASN A 57 9.38 -0.56 15.00
C ASN A 57 8.69 -0.09 16.29
N ASN A 58 8.12 -1.04 17.02
CA ASN A 58 7.88 -0.90 18.46
C ASN A 58 8.33 -2.20 19.15
N SER A 59 9.60 -2.25 19.53
CA SER A 59 10.14 -3.15 20.55
C SER A 59 11.20 -2.40 21.34
#